data_AF-A0A948XUG5-F1
#
_entry.id   AF-A0A948XUG5-F1
#
_cell.length_a   1.000
_cell.length_b   1.000
_cell.length_c   1.000
_cell.angle_alpha   90.00
_cell.angle_beta   90.00
_cell.angle_gamma   90.00
#
_symmetry.space_group_name_H-M   'P 1'
#
loop_
_entity.id
_entity.type
_entity.pdbx_description
1 polymer ?
#
loop_
_entity_poly.entity_id
_entity_poly.type
_entity_poly.pdbx_seq_one_letter_code
_entity_poly.pdbx_strand_id
1 'polypeptide(L)'
;MPTVTDGDQTGTSGTGRFRLGPWGAIALVSVPIILVNATSVLIELRRLELPVHPAEPFFWEISSAAIMVLLAPLVGWAVRRWPLDASGLWSALAIHAALTIPFSLTHIAGLYAVRRAVYAMLGKSYDFFGSGFWLTVLYEWRKDVISYTVFVAVFAAAMWLEKRRDAASRTASAPSERVEVRDGGKTMFVAPADILYLEAAGNYVEIHTAAAAHLVRGTLAAWENRLAAHGFARIHRSRLVNRVHVAALAPTGSGDFEVTLTGGRTLQGSRRFRARLA
;
A
#
# COMPACT_ATOMS: atom_id res chain seq x y z
N MET A 1 -17.73 24.88 29.88
CA MET A 1 -17.39 23.86 28.87
C MET A 1 -16.22 24.39 28.05
N PRO A 2 -15.02 23.80 28.14
CA PRO A 2 -13.94 24.18 27.25
C PRO A 2 -14.02 23.35 25.96
N THR A 3 -14.06 24.04 24.84
CA THR A 3 -14.00 23.52 23.49
C THR A 3 -12.63 22.89 23.23
N VAL A 4 -12.63 21.60 22.92
CA VAL A 4 -11.48 20.88 22.39
C VAL A 4 -11.28 21.36 20.95
N THR A 5 -10.19 22.05 20.69
CA THR A 5 -9.73 22.32 19.32
C THR A 5 -9.06 21.07 18.78
N ASP A 6 -9.65 20.46 17.76
CA ASP A 6 -9.03 19.40 16.97
C ASP A 6 -7.73 19.94 16.36
N GLY A 7 -6.62 19.29 16.70
CA GLY A 7 -5.33 19.53 16.08
C GLY A 7 -5.37 19.05 14.63
N ASP A 8 -5.59 19.98 13.72
CA ASP A 8 -5.37 19.80 12.29
C ASP A 8 -3.98 19.19 12.03
N GLN A 9 -3.95 18.16 11.18
CA GLN A 9 -2.77 17.39 10.79
C GLN A 9 -1.88 18.14 9.79
N THR A 10 -1.73 19.46 9.93
CA THR A 10 -0.78 20.25 9.15
C THR A 10 0.59 20.24 9.82
N GLY A 11 1.15 19.03 9.95
CA GLY A 11 2.57 18.84 10.25
C GLY A 11 3.41 19.35 9.08
N THR A 12 3.98 20.55 9.23
CA THR A 12 4.94 21.17 8.32
C THR A 12 6.32 20.50 8.42
N SER A 13 6.46 19.26 7.96
CA SER A 13 7.75 18.71 7.52
C SER A 13 7.77 18.67 5.99
N GLY A 14 7.81 19.87 5.41
CA GLY A 14 7.90 20.10 3.97
C GLY A 14 9.26 19.68 3.42
N THR A 15 9.45 18.38 3.19
CA THR A 15 10.18 17.92 2.01
C THR A 15 9.14 17.40 1.05
N GLY A 16 8.54 18.34 0.29
CA GLY A 16 7.71 18.01 -0.86
C GLY A 16 8.56 17.34 -1.93
N ARG A 17 8.95 16.08 -1.70
CA ARG A 17 9.53 15.22 -2.73
C ARG A 17 8.47 15.16 -3.82
N PHE A 18 8.75 15.81 -4.95
CA PHE A 18 7.96 15.69 -6.16
C PHE A 18 7.80 14.20 -6.46
N ARG A 19 6.65 13.63 -6.10
CA ARG A 19 6.36 12.22 -6.36
C ARG A 19 5.75 12.16 -7.74
N LEU A 20 6.56 11.76 -8.72
CA LEU A 20 6.07 11.39 -10.05
C LEU A 20 5.06 10.25 -9.86
N GLY A 21 3.77 10.58 -9.99
CA GLY A 21 2.71 9.57 -10.04
C GLY A 21 2.86 8.67 -11.27
N PRO A 22 2.07 7.60 -11.39
CA PRO A 22 2.14 6.66 -12.52
C PRO A 22 2.03 7.36 -13.89
N TRP A 23 1.22 8.41 -14.00
CA TRP A 23 1.14 9.25 -15.19
C TRP A 23 2.46 9.97 -15.52
N GLY A 24 3.10 10.58 -14.53
CA GLY A 24 4.40 11.24 -14.69
C GLY A 24 5.51 10.26 -15.04
N ALA A 25 5.46 9.03 -14.50
CA ALA A 25 6.40 7.97 -14.88
C ALA A 25 6.24 7.55 -16.35
N ILE A 26 5.00 7.40 -16.83
CA ILE A 26 4.70 7.13 -18.24
C ILE A 26 5.25 8.25 -19.14
N ALA A 27 5.01 9.51 -18.78
CA ALA A 27 5.52 10.66 -19.51
C ALA A 27 7.06 10.72 -19.53
N LEU A 28 7.71 10.35 -18.44
CA LEU A 28 9.18 10.32 -18.38
C LEU A 28 9.77 9.19 -19.23
N VAL A 29 9.18 8.00 -19.18
CA VAL A 29 9.63 6.82 -19.94
C VAL A 29 9.38 6.95 -21.44
N SER A 30 8.41 7.76 -21.86
CA SER A 30 8.17 7.99 -23.29
C SER A 30 9.34 8.71 -23.99
N VAL A 31 10.10 9.55 -23.26
CA VAL A 31 11.23 10.32 -23.82
C VAL A 31 12.31 9.41 -24.45
N PRO A 32 12.90 8.43 -23.74
CA PRO A 32 13.87 7.52 -24.35
C PRO A 32 13.24 6.64 -25.44
N ILE A 33 11.96 6.25 -25.32
CA ILE A 33 11.26 5.46 -26.35
C ILE A 33 11.16 6.25 -27.66
N ILE A 34 10.75 7.52 -27.59
CA ILE A 34 10.69 8.42 -28.75
C ILE A 34 12.05 8.49 -29.42
N LEU A 35 13.13 8.69 -28.64
CA LEU A 35 14.48 8.80 -29.17
C LEU A 35 14.90 7.52 -29.91
N VAL A 36 14.69 6.36 -29.30
CA VAL A 36 15.06 5.06 -29.90
C VAL A 36 14.25 4.79 -31.16
N ASN A 37 12.93 4.98 -31.12
CA ASN A 37 12.07 4.71 -32.27
C ASN A 37 12.34 5.67 -33.44
N ALA A 38 12.43 6.98 -33.16
CA ALA A 38 12.65 7.98 -34.19
C ALA A 38 14.00 7.81 -34.89
N THR A 39 15.05 7.51 -34.13
CA THR A 39 16.38 7.21 -34.69
C THR A 39 16.38 5.91 -35.49
N SER A 40 15.66 4.88 -35.04
CA SER A 40 15.54 3.61 -35.77
C SER A 40 14.85 3.80 -37.13
N VAL A 41 13.74 4.55 -37.16
CA VAL A 41 13.03 4.88 -38.41
C VAL A 41 13.93 5.71 -39.33
N LEU A 42 14.65 6.70 -38.79
CA LEU A 42 15.55 7.53 -39.58
C LEU A 42 16.70 6.73 -40.21
N ILE A 43 17.27 5.78 -39.46
CA ILE A 43 18.33 4.88 -39.97
C ILE A 43 17.78 4.01 -41.09
N GLU A 44 16.59 3.43 -40.91
CA GLU A 44 15.98 2.55 -41.92
C GLU A 44 15.64 3.32 -43.20
N LEU A 45 15.08 4.52 -43.10
CA LEU A 45 14.79 5.36 -44.27
C LEU A 45 16.05 5.76 -45.04
N ARG A 46 17.14 6.07 -44.31
CA ARG A 46 18.45 6.34 -44.92
C ARG A 46 19.03 5.10 -45.60
N ARG A 47 18.88 3.92 -45.00
CA ARG A 47 19.33 2.64 -45.55
C ARG A 47 18.61 2.30 -46.86
N LEU A 48 17.33 2.66 -46.97
CA LEU A 48 16.51 2.48 -48.17
C LEU A 48 16.65 3.63 -49.18
N GLU A 49 17.54 4.60 -48.91
CA GLU A 49 17.75 5.80 -49.74
C GLU A 49 16.47 6.60 -50.01
N LEU A 50 15.48 6.50 -49.10
CA LEU A 50 14.22 7.22 -49.22
C LEU A 50 14.39 8.67 -48.73
N PRO A 51 13.91 9.67 -49.50
CA PRO A 51 14.05 11.07 -49.12
C PRO A 51 13.14 11.36 -47.91
N VAL A 52 13.75 11.72 -46.78
CA VAL A 52 13.03 12.13 -45.57
C VAL A 52 13.78 13.26 -44.86
N HIS A 53 13.02 14.26 -44.38
CA HIS A 53 13.60 15.28 -43.53
C HIS A 53 13.86 14.71 -42.12
N PRO A 54 15.04 14.89 -41.51
CA PRO A 54 15.39 14.24 -40.24
C PRO A 54 14.43 14.50 -39.08
N ALA A 55 13.71 15.61 -39.08
CA ALA A 55 12.72 15.94 -38.05
C ALA A 55 11.38 15.19 -38.20
N GLU A 56 11.06 14.61 -39.37
CA GLU A 56 9.76 13.95 -39.59
C GLU A 56 9.57 12.70 -38.71
N PRO A 57 10.53 11.76 -38.60
CA PRO A 57 10.40 10.61 -37.69
C PRO A 57 10.22 11.02 -36.23
N PHE A 58 10.92 12.07 -35.78
CA PHE A 58 10.75 12.60 -34.42
C PHE A 58 9.35 13.17 -34.22
N PHE A 59 8.83 13.92 -35.19
CA PHE A 59 7.47 14.45 -35.12
C PHE A 59 6.42 13.31 -35.05
N TRP A 60 6.60 12.22 -35.80
CA TRP A 60 5.69 11.07 -35.72
C TRP A 60 5.71 10.41 -34.34
N GLU A 61 6.89 10.17 -33.77
CA GLU A 61 7.00 9.54 -32.45
C GLU A 61 6.52 10.48 -31.33
N ILE A 62 6.87 11.77 -31.37
CA ILE A 62 6.43 12.77 -30.38
C ILE A 62 4.91 12.93 -30.42
N SER A 63 4.30 13.06 -31.61
CA SER A 63 2.84 13.20 -31.73
C SER A 63 2.11 11.98 -31.18
N SER A 64 2.63 10.77 -31.41
CA SER A 64 2.04 9.55 -30.84
C SER A 64 2.19 9.48 -29.33
N ALA A 65 3.40 9.72 -28.81
CA ALA A 65 3.67 9.68 -27.39
C ALA A 65 2.87 10.74 -26.62
N ALA A 66 2.71 11.95 -27.17
CA ALA A 66 1.93 13.01 -26.56
C ALA A 66 0.46 12.58 -26.37
N ILE A 67 -0.17 12.03 -27.41
CA ILE A 67 -1.56 11.55 -27.33
C ILE A 67 -1.66 10.38 -26.34
N MET A 68 -0.73 9.43 -26.37
CA MET A 68 -0.68 8.32 -25.41
C MET A 68 -0.60 8.79 -23.96
N VAL A 69 0.29 9.73 -23.66
CA VAL A 69 0.45 10.33 -22.32
C VAL A 69 -0.81 11.07 -21.90
N LEU A 70 -1.50 11.75 -22.82
CA LEU A 70 -2.77 12.43 -22.55
C LEU A 70 -3.93 11.45 -22.28
N LEU A 71 -3.94 10.28 -22.92
CA LEU A 71 -4.95 9.24 -22.70
C LEU A 71 -4.66 8.38 -21.47
N ALA A 72 -3.41 8.28 -21.02
CA ALA A 72 -3.01 7.44 -19.88
C ALA A 72 -3.83 7.66 -18.58
N PRO A 73 -4.22 8.89 -18.17
CA PRO A 73 -5.10 9.09 -17.01
C PRO A 73 -6.46 8.42 -17.13
N LEU A 74 -7.02 8.31 -18.33
CA LEU A 74 -8.29 7.59 -18.56
C LEU A 74 -8.14 6.10 -18.29
N VAL A 75 -6.98 5.52 -18.64
CA VAL A 75 -6.64 4.14 -18.28
C VAL A 75 -6.53 4.02 -16.77
N GLY A 76 -5.83 4.95 -16.10
CA GLY A 76 -5.76 4.98 -14.64
C GLY A 76 -7.12 5.06 -13.95
N TRP A 77 -8.05 5.84 -14.51
CA TRP A 77 -9.46 5.87 -14.06
C TRP A 77 -10.14 4.52 -14.26
N ALA A 78 -9.96 3.87 -15.42
CA ALA A 78 -10.54 2.57 -15.71
C ALA A 78 -10.03 1.48 -14.73
N VAL A 79 -8.72 1.41 -14.46
CA VAL A 79 -8.16 0.43 -13.52
C VAL A 79 -8.67 0.67 -12.09
N ARG A 80 -8.92 1.92 -11.69
CA ARG A 80 -9.55 2.22 -10.40
C ARG A 80 -11.02 1.78 -10.34
N ARG A 81 -11.75 1.94 -11.45
CA ARG A 81 -13.17 1.61 -11.55
C ARG A 81 -13.43 0.11 -11.69
N TRP A 82 -12.51 -0.61 -12.32
CA TRP A 82 -12.54 -2.07 -12.53
C TRP A 82 -11.16 -2.67 -12.21
N PRO A 83 -10.84 -2.83 -10.91
CA PRO A 83 -9.56 -3.37 -10.49
C PRO A 83 -9.39 -4.83 -10.88
N LEU A 84 -8.14 -5.23 -11.16
CA LEU A 84 -7.76 -6.62 -11.43
C LEU A 84 -7.64 -7.40 -10.10
N ASP A 85 -8.78 -7.66 -9.46
CA ASP A 85 -8.86 -8.47 -8.23
C ASP A 85 -9.24 -9.93 -8.51
N ALA A 86 -8.99 -10.81 -7.54
CA ALA A 86 -9.23 -12.25 -7.69
C ALA A 86 -10.73 -12.61 -7.77
N SER A 87 -11.61 -11.78 -7.19
CA SER A 87 -13.06 -11.98 -7.16
C SER A 87 -13.75 -11.70 -8.49
N GLY A 88 -13.17 -10.83 -9.32
CA GLY A 88 -13.76 -10.36 -10.59
C GLY A 88 -12.77 -10.32 -11.75
N LEU A 89 -11.69 -11.11 -11.71
CA LEU A 89 -10.60 -11.00 -12.68
C LEU A 89 -11.08 -11.09 -14.14
N TRP A 90 -11.92 -12.07 -14.45
CA TRP A 90 -12.38 -12.31 -15.83
C TRP A 90 -13.26 -11.18 -16.36
N SER A 91 -14.13 -10.61 -15.53
CA SER A 91 -14.95 -9.47 -15.95
C SER A 91 -14.10 -8.21 -16.11
N ALA A 92 -13.14 -7.97 -15.21
CA ALA A 92 -12.19 -6.87 -15.35
C ALA A 92 -11.34 -7.00 -16.62
N LEU A 93 -10.81 -8.20 -16.91
CA LEU A 93 -10.06 -8.48 -18.13
C LEU A 93 -10.90 -8.26 -19.39
N ALA A 94 -12.16 -8.74 -19.40
CA ALA A 94 -13.06 -8.53 -20.53
C ALA A 94 -13.35 -7.03 -20.75
N ILE A 95 -13.55 -6.27 -19.68
CA ILE A 95 -13.76 -4.82 -19.74
C ILE A 95 -12.51 -4.12 -20.27
N HIS A 96 -11.33 -4.44 -19.76
CA HIS A 96 -10.08 -3.84 -20.24
C HIS A 96 -9.78 -4.22 -21.70
N ALA A 97 -10.08 -5.45 -22.12
CA ALA A 97 -9.98 -5.86 -23.52
C ALA A 97 -10.93 -5.04 -24.41
N ALA A 98 -12.19 -4.87 -24.00
CA ALA A 98 -13.16 -4.05 -24.72
C ALA A 98 -12.74 -2.58 -24.81
N LEU A 99 -12.17 -2.02 -23.73
CA LEU A 99 -11.69 -0.64 -23.67
C LEU A 99 -10.50 -0.35 -24.60
N THR A 100 -9.77 -1.37 -25.08
CA THR A 100 -8.69 -1.15 -26.07
C THR A 100 -9.22 -0.60 -27.39
N ILE A 101 -10.47 -0.90 -27.75
CA ILE A 101 -11.09 -0.45 -28.99
C ILE A 101 -11.32 1.07 -28.97
N PRO A 102 -12.13 1.65 -28.05
CA PRO A 102 -12.32 3.10 -28.02
C PRO A 102 -11.03 3.87 -27.69
N PHE A 103 -10.12 3.27 -26.92
CA PHE A 103 -8.79 3.85 -26.68
C PHE A 103 -8.01 4.02 -27.99
N SER A 104 -7.91 2.96 -28.79
CA SER A 104 -7.19 2.99 -30.06
C SER A 104 -7.85 3.89 -31.09
N LEU A 105 -9.18 3.85 -31.22
CA LEU A 105 -9.89 4.75 -32.12
C LEU A 105 -9.66 6.23 -31.78
N THR A 106 -9.64 6.56 -30.49
CA THR A 106 -9.36 7.93 -30.02
C THR A 106 -7.92 8.33 -30.34
N HIS A 107 -6.96 7.42 -30.14
CA HIS A 107 -5.56 7.66 -30.46
C HIS A 107 -5.32 7.84 -31.96
N ILE A 108 -5.83 6.94 -32.81
CA ILE A 108 -5.74 7.03 -34.28
C ILE A 108 -6.38 8.32 -34.80
N ALA A 109 -7.58 8.67 -34.31
CA ALA A 109 -8.25 9.90 -34.70
C ALA A 109 -7.43 11.15 -34.32
N GLY A 110 -6.88 11.17 -33.10
CA GLY A 110 -6.00 12.24 -32.64
C GLY A 110 -4.72 12.35 -33.47
N LEU A 111 -4.08 11.22 -33.77
CA LEU A 111 -2.89 11.15 -34.60
C LEU A 111 -3.16 11.71 -36.00
N TYR A 112 -4.23 11.24 -36.63
CA TYR A 112 -4.64 11.69 -37.95
C TYR A 112 -4.90 13.21 -37.95
N ALA A 113 -5.65 13.72 -36.97
CA ALA A 113 -5.97 15.14 -36.86
C ALA A 113 -4.72 16.02 -36.69
N VAL A 114 -3.85 15.69 -35.72
CA VAL A 114 -2.64 16.46 -35.42
C VAL A 114 -1.68 16.45 -36.61
N ARG A 115 -1.39 15.26 -37.16
CA ARG A 115 -0.42 15.15 -38.26
C ARG A 115 -0.97 15.78 -39.53
N ARG A 116 -2.24 15.55 -39.88
CA ARG A 116 -2.87 16.20 -41.04
C ARG A 116 -2.84 17.72 -40.93
N ALA A 117 -3.12 18.28 -39.74
CA ALA A 117 -3.08 19.72 -39.53
C ALA A 117 -1.67 20.30 -39.72
N VAL A 118 -0.64 19.68 -39.13
CA VAL A 118 0.74 20.15 -39.24
C VAL A 118 1.26 20.05 -40.68
N TYR A 119 1.03 18.92 -41.36
CA TYR A 119 1.45 18.79 -42.76
C TYR A 119 0.71 19.76 -43.68
N ALA A 120 -0.59 20.00 -43.44
CA ALA A 120 -1.35 21.01 -44.19
C ALA A 120 -0.79 22.43 -44.00
N MET A 121 -0.36 22.81 -42.78
CA MET A 121 0.31 24.09 -42.52
C MET A 121 1.65 24.22 -43.25
N LEU A 122 2.33 23.09 -43.51
CA LEU A 122 3.58 23.04 -44.26
C LEU A 122 3.36 22.92 -45.78
N GLY A 123 2.11 22.99 -46.26
CA GLY A 123 1.78 22.82 -47.68
C GLY A 123 2.03 21.40 -48.21
N LYS A 124 2.15 20.40 -47.33
CA LYS A 124 2.39 19.00 -47.67
C LYS A 124 1.12 18.16 -47.51
N SER A 125 0.98 17.12 -48.31
CA SER A 125 -0.05 16.08 -48.10
C SER A 125 0.45 15.03 -47.10
N TYR A 126 -0.39 14.68 -46.13
CA TYR A 126 -0.13 13.57 -45.21
C TYR A 126 -1.08 12.41 -45.51
N ASP A 127 -0.52 11.29 -45.96
CA ASP A 127 -1.28 10.07 -46.24
C ASP A 127 -1.08 9.05 -45.11
N PHE A 128 -1.93 9.12 -44.09
CA PHE A 128 -1.91 8.18 -42.97
C PHE A 128 -2.41 6.78 -43.38
N PHE A 129 -3.32 6.71 -44.35
CA PHE A 129 -4.04 5.48 -44.71
C PHE A 129 -3.57 4.89 -46.05
N GLY A 130 -2.39 5.27 -46.52
CA GLY A 130 -1.86 4.86 -47.84
C GLY A 130 -1.63 3.36 -47.99
N SER A 131 -1.45 2.63 -46.90
CA SER A 131 -1.37 1.15 -46.88
C SER A 131 -2.75 0.46 -46.83
N GLY A 132 -3.83 1.25 -46.82
CA GLY A 132 -5.22 0.79 -46.71
C GLY A 132 -5.80 1.07 -45.33
N PHE A 133 -7.06 1.50 -45.31
CA PHE A 133 -7.77 1.90 -44.09
C PHE A 133 -7.77 0.80 -43.02
N TRP A 134 -8.28 -0.40 -43.36
CA TRP A 134 -8.41 -1.50 -42.40
C TRP A 134 -7.08 -2.05 -41.92
N LEU A 135 -6.08 -2.12 -42.80
CA LEU A 135 -4.75 -2.60 -42.43
C LEU A 135 -4.06 -1.64 -41.45
N THR A 136 -4.18 -0.34 -41.70
CA THR A 136 -3.64 0.71 -40.82
C THR A 136 -4.35 0.67 -39.46
N VAL A 137 -5.68 0.63 -39.43
CA VAL A 137 -6.44 0.55 -38.17
C VAL A 137 -6.09 -0.69 -37.37
N LEU A 138 -5.97 -1.85 -38.03
CA LEU A 138 -5.59 -3.10 -37.36
C LEU A 138 -4.15 -3.05 -36.83
N TYR A 139 -3.23 -2.48 -37.59
CA TYR A 139 -1.84 -2.30 -37.20
C TYR A 139 -1.72 -1.40 -35.96
N GLU A 140 -2.37 -0.23 -35.98
CA GLU A 140 -2.35 0.72 -34.86
C GLU A 140 -3.07 0.13 -33.65
N TRP A 141 -4.22 -0.53 -33.80
CA TRP A 141 -4.91 -1.18 -32.67
C TRP A 141 -4.03 -2.23 -31.98
N ARG A 142 -3.33 -3.07 -32.75
CA ARG A 142 -2.40 -4.06 -32.16
C ARG A 142 -1.27 -3.40 -31.37
N LYS A 143 -0.75 -2.26 -31.85
CA LYS A 143 0.27 -1.47 -31.15
C LYS A 143 -0.32 -0.83 -29.88
N ASP A 144 -1.55 -0.35 -29.96
CA ASP A 144 -2.26 0.31 -28.86
C ASP A 144 -2.65 -0.68 -27.76
N VAL A 145 -2.99 -1.93 -28.10
CA VAL A 145 -3.25 -3.00 -27.11
C VAL A 145 -2.04 -3.19 -26.20
N ILE A 146 -0.83 -3.20 -26.76
CA ILE A 146 0.41 -3.33 -25.97
C ILE A 146 0.56 -2.14 -25.04
N SER A 147 0.42 -0.92 -25.57
CA SER A 147 0.57 0.32 -24.81
C SER A 147 -0.47 0.43 -23.68
N TYR A 148 -1.73 0.11 -23.97
CA TYR A 148 -2.81 0.08 -22.99
C TYR A 148 -2.53 -0.95 -21.89
N THR A 149 -2.06 -2.15 -22.25
CA THR A 149 -1.70 -3.20 -21.28
C THR A 149 -0.58 -2.74 -20.35
N VAL A 150 0.45 -2.09 -20.89
CA VAL A 150 1.54 -1.50 -20.10
C VAL A 150 1.01 -0.43 -19.16
N PHE A 151 0.11 0.45 -19.60
CA PHE A 151 -0.50 1.45 -18.74
C PHE A 151 -1.31 0.81 -17.61
N VAL A 152 -2.15 -0.18 -17.93
CA VAL A 152 -2.90 -0.94 -16.93
C VAL A 152 -1.95 -1.54 -15.89
N ALA A 153 -0.87 -2.18 -16.32
CA ALA A 153 0.13 -2.77 -15.42
C ALA A 153 0.81 -1.72 -14.52
N VAL A 154 1.21 -0.57 -15.08
CA VAL A 154 1.82 0.53 -14.31
C VAL A 154 0.86 1.08 -13.26
N PHE A 155 -0.39 1.36 -13.63
CA PHE A 155 -1.39 1.85 -12.69
C PHE A 155 -1.78 0.81 -11.64
N ALA A 156 -1.96 -0.46 -12.03
CA ALA A 156 -2.24 -1.55 -11.10
C ALA A 156 -1.09 -1.74 -10.10
N ALA A 157 0.16 -1.71 -10.57
CA ALA A 157 1.35 -1.80 -9.71
C ALA A 157 1.44 -0.61 -8.75
N ALA A 158 1.20 0.62 -9.22
CA ALA A 158 1.19 1.80 -8.38
C ALA A 158 0.15 1.70 -7.25
N MET A 159 -1.09 1.30 -7.58
CA MET A 159 -2.15 1.12 -6.58
C MET A 159 -1.85 -0.02 -5.60
N TRP A 160 -1.24 -1.10 -6.07
CA TRP A 160 -0.81 -2.19 -5.21
C TRP A 160 0.29 -1.75 -4.22
N LEU A 161 1.24 -0.93 -4.68
CA LEU A 161 2.28 -0.34 -3.83
C LEU A 161 1.70 0.62 -2.79
N GLU A 162 0.72 1.45 -3.18
CA GLU A 162 -0.01 2.33 -2.27
C GLU A 162 -0.73 1.54 -1.19
N LYS A 163 -1.52 0.53 -1.57
CA LYS A 163 -2.23 -0.35 -0.61
C LYS A 163 -1.27 -1.02 0.38
N ARG A 164 -0.09 -1.46 -0.07
CA ARG A 164 0.95 -2.04 0.79
C ARG A 164 1.56 -1.03 1.74
N ARG A 165 1.83 0.19 1.28
CA ARG A 165 2.32 1.29 2.12
C ARG A 165 1.29 1.66 3.16
N ASP A 166 0.02 1.73 2.80
CA ASP A 166 -1.06 2.05 3.74
C ASP A 166 -1.28 0.94 4.77
N ALA A 167 -1.10 -0.33 4.37
CA ALA A 167 -1.14 -1.45 5.29
C ALA A 167 0.04 -1.40 6.28
N ALA A 168 1.26 -1.20 5.80
CA ALA A 168 2.45 -1.07 6.64
C ALA A 168 2.35 0.14 7.58
N SER A 169 1.84 1.27 7.09
CA SER A 169 1.63 2.48 7.89
C SER A 169 0.58 2.25 8.96
N ARG A 170 -0.54 1.56 8.65
CA ARG A 170 -1.55 1.17 9.64
C ARG A 170 -1.02 0.18 10.67
N THR A 171 -0.12 -0.73 10.30
CA THR A 171 0.54 -1.63 11.26
C THR A 171 1.50 -0.84 12.17
N ALA A 172 2.21 0.16 11.63
CA ALA A 172 3.10 1.02 12.40
C ALA A 172 2.35 2.05 13.28
N SER A 173 1.15 2.47 12.86
CA SER A 173 0.33 3.46 13.55
C SER A 173 -0.84 2.86 14.33
N ALA A 174 -1.03 1.54 14.30
CA ALA A 174 -1.92 0.88 15.24
C ALA A 174 -1.45 1.28 16.64
N PRO A 175 -2.27 1.97 17.45
CA PRO A 175 -1.83 2.34 18.77
C PRO A 175 -1.46 1.04 19.48
N SER A 176 -0.19 0.88 19.84
CA SER A 176 0.16 -0.03 20.93
C SER A 176 -0.77 0.39 22.06
N GLU A 177 -1.74 -0.46 22.40
CA GLU A 177 -2.81 -0.15 23.35
C GLU A 177 -2.16 -0.02 24.73
N ARG A 178 -1.52 1.13 24.99
CA ARG A 178 -0.73 1.34 26.20
C ARG A 178 -1.69 1.62 27.34
N VAL A 179 -1.49 0.87 28.39
CA VAL A 179 -2.25 0.98 29.61
C VAL A 179 -1.65 2.12 30.44
N GLU A 180 -2.46 3.13 30.73
CA GLU A 180 -2.14 4.14 31.73
C GLU A 180 -2.01 3.48 33.13
N VAL A 181 -0.87 3.69 33.76
CA VAL A 181 -0.42 3.22 35.07
C VAL A 181 -0.08 4.47 35.89
N ARG A 182 -0.77 4.68 37.01
CA ARG A 182 -0.53 5.82 37.91
C ARG A 182 0.14 5.32 39.19
N ASP A 183 1.40 5.70 39.37
CA ASP A 183 2.24 5.31 40.50
C ASP A 183 2.72 6.55 41.26
N GLY A 184 2.24 6.73 42.49
CA GLY A 184 2.73 7.78 43.40
C GLY A 184 2.71 9.23 42.86
N GLY A 185 1.85 9.55 41.89
CA GLY A 185 1.76 10.87 41.24
C GLY A 185 2.40 10.96 39.85
N LYS A 186 3.09 9.91 39.39
CA LYS A 186 3.59 9.78 38.02
C LYS A 186 2.62 8.94 37.19
N THR A 187 2.21 9.47 36.04
CA THR A 187 1.46 8.73 35.03
C THR A 187 2.43 8.18 34.00
N MET A 188 2.44 6.86 33.82
CA MET A 188 3.21 6.18 32.79
C MET A 188 2.30 5.32 31.92
N PHE A 189 2.75 5.01 30.71
CA PHE A 189 2.02 4.20 29.75
C PHE A 189 2.80 2.92 29.50
N VAL A 190 2.23 1.76 29.83
CA VAL A 190 2.91 0.45 29.67
C VAL A 190 2.18 -0.35 28.59
N ALA A 191 2.90 -0.90 27.61
CA ALA A 191 2.26 -1.79 26.66
C ALA A 191 1.91 -3.12 27.38
N PRO A 192 0.71 -3.69 27.19
CA PRO A 192 0.34 -4.98 27.78
C PRO A 192 1.35 -6.10 27.49
N ALA A 193 2.01 -6.05 26.34
CA ALA A 193 3.06 -6.98 25.96
C ALA A 193 4.31 -6.91 26.87
N ASP A 194 4.59 -5.77 27.50
CA ASP A 194 5.75 -5.57 28.39
C ASP A 194 5.46 -6.00 29.84
N ILE A 195 4.19 -6.26 30.18
CA ILE A 195 3.78 -6.69 31.51
C ILE A 195 3.91 -8.22 31.60
N LEU A 196 4.71 -8.68 32.56
CA LEU A 196 4.98 -10.09 32.83
C LEU A 196 3.85 -10.71 33.66
N TYR A 197 3.51 -10.07 34.78
CA TYR A 197 2.46 -10.49 35.69
C TYR A 197 2.04 -9.33 36.61
N LEU A 198 0.90 -9.48 37.28
CA LEU A 198 0.37 -8.56 38.28
C LEU A 198 0.13 -9.30 39.60
N GLU A 199 0.39 -8.63 40.71
CA GLU A 199 0.23 -9.16 42.07
C GLU A 199 -0.59 -8.20 42.94
N ALA A 200 -1.52 -8.73 43.74
CA ALA A 200 -2.34 -7.93 44.62
C ALA A 200 -1.55 -7.52 45.88
N ALA A 201 -1.54 -6.22 46.19
CA ALA A 201 -0.87 -5.60 47.33
C ALA A 201 -1.88 -4.73 48.11
N GLY A 202 -2.76 -5.37 48.89
CA GLY A 202 -3.83 -4.68 49.62
C GLY A 202 -4.83 -3.99 48.69
N ASN A 203 -4.96 -2.66 48.79
CA ASN A 203 -5.81 -1.83 47.91
C ASN A 203 -5.11 -1.42 46.60
N TYR A 204 -3.94 -2.00 46.35
CA TYR A 204 -3.11 -1.75 45.18
C TYR A 204 -2.83 -3.06 44.43
N VAL A 205 -2.34 -2.91 43.21
CA VAL A 205 -1.84 -3.97 42.36
C VAL A 205 -0.44 -3.58 41.91
N GLU A 206 0.53 -4.46 42.16
CA GLU A 206 1.86 -4.36 41.59
C GLU A 206 1.85 -4.90 40.17
N ILE A 207 2.28 -4.09 39.22
CA ILE A 207 2.46 -4.46 37.82
C ILE A 207 3.95 -4.70 37.60
N HIS A 208 4.32 -5.92 37.25
CA HIS A 208 5.71 -6.30 37.03
C HIS A 208 6.03 -6.32 35.54
N THR A 209 7.01 -5.52 35.16
CA THR A 209 7.65 -5.53 33.83
C THR A 209 9.06 -6.12 33.94
N ALA A 210 9.75 -6.29 32.82
CA ALA A 210 11.16 -6.69 32.83
C ALA A 210 12.08 -5.64 33.49
N ALA A 211 11.68 -4.35 33.48
CA ALA A 211 12.50 -3.25 33.97
C ALA A 211 12.22 -2.89 35.44
N ALA A 212 10.95 -2.90 35.86
CA ALA A 212 10.52 -2.45 37.18
C ALA A 212 9.16 -3.01 37.60
N ALA A 213 8.85 -2.86 38.89
CA ALA A 213 7.52 -3.05 39.45
C ALA A 213 6.85 -1.68 39.71
N HIS A 214 5.56 -1.58 39.41
CA HIS A 214 4.79 -0.34 39.55
C HIS A 214 3.56 -0.57 40.43
N LEU A 215 3.35 0.27 41.45
CA LEU A 215 2.25 0.10 42.39
C LEU A 215 1.06 0.99 41.98
N VAL A 216 -0.05 0.36 41.56
CA VAL A 216 -1.24 1.09 41.09
C VAL A 216 -2.43 0.83 41.98
N ARG A 217 -3.15 1.89 42.36
CA ARG A 217 -4.40 1.74 43.12
C ARG A 217 -5.45 1.04 42.26
N GLY A 218 -6.06 -0.02 42.76
CA GLY A 218 -7.07 -0.78 42.03
C GLY A 218 -7.21 -2.21 42.54
N THR A 219 -8.06 -2.99 41.85
CA THR A 219 -8.26 -4.41 42.17
C THR A 219 -7.76 -5.29 41.05
N LEU A 220 -7.28 -6.49 41.39
CA LEU A 220 -6.83 -7.46 40.39
C LEU A 220 -7.95 -7.87 39.43
N ALA A 221 -9.23 -7.82 39.86
CA ALA A 221 -10.38 -8.11 39.01
C ALA A 221 -10.62 -7.03 37.94
N ALA A 222 -10.47 -5.75 38.30
CA ALA A 222 -10.57 -4.66 37.32
C ALA A 222 -9.46 -4.78 36.26
N TRP A 223 -8.25 -5.12 36.70
CA TRP A 223 -7.10 -5.36 35.82
C TRP A 223 -7.25 -6.61 34.94
N GLU A 224 -7.82 -7.70 35.47
CA GLU A 224 -8.15 -8.91 34.72
C GLU A 224 -9.12 -8.59 33.57
N ASN A 225 -10.18 -7.82 33.82
CA ASN A 225 -11.12 -7.40 32.78
C ASN A 225 -10.47 -6.47 31.75
N ARG A 226 -9.67 -5.49 32.21
CA ARG A 226 -8.97 -4.55 31.33
C ARG A 226 -7.97 -5.24 30.40
N LEU A 227 -7.35 -6.32 30.86
CA LEU A 227 -6.29 -7.03 30.14
C LEU A 227 -6.76 -8.33 29.47
N ALA A 228 -8.06 -8.63 29.51
CA ALA A 228 -8.62 -9.88 29.00
C ALA A 228 -8.31 -10.12 27.50
N ALA A 229 -8.34 -9.06 26.68
CA ALA A 229 -8.03 -9.11 25.26
C ALA A 229 -6.53 -9.29 24.96
N HIS A 230 -5.66 -9.16 25.97
CA HIS A 230 -4.20 -9.19 25.82
C HIS A 230 -3.56 -10.49 26.32
N GLY A 231 -4.34 -11.56 26.49
CA GLY A 231 -3.81 -12.87 26.84
C GLY A 231 -3.39 -13.02 28.31
N PHE A 232 -3.97 -12.21 29.20
CA PHE A 232 -3.75 -12.35 30.64
C PHE A 232 -4.65 -13.44 31.23
N ALA A 233 -4.08 -14.29 32.08
CA ALA A 233 -4.78 -15.38 32.76
C ALA A 233 -4.57 -15.30 34.27
N ARG A 234 -5.67 -15.45 35.03
CA ARG A 234 -5.58 -15.46 36.49
C ARG A 234 -5.11 -16.82 36.95
N ILE A 235 -4.05 -16.83 37.76
CA ILE A 235 -3.39 -18.07 38.23
C ILE A 235 -3.53 -18.25 39.74
N HIS A 236 -3.81 -17.18 40.48
CA HIS A 236 -4.05 -17.21 41.91
C HIS A 236 -5.07 -16.12 42.29
N ARG A 237 -5.67 -16.19 43.50
CA ARG A 237 -6.57 -15.12 43.98
C ARG A 237 -5.89 -13.75 43.98
N SER A 238 -4.56 -13.72 44.15
CA SER A 238 -3.72 -12.53 44.17
C SER A 238 -2.79 -12.38 42.96
N ARG A 239 -2.86 -13.22 41.91
CA ARG A 239 -1.94 -13.13 40.75
C ARG A 239 -2.61 -13.33 39.40
N LEU A 240 -2.20 -12.49 38.45
CA LEU A 240 -2.60 -12.50 37.03
C LEU A 240 -1.32 -12.54 36.19
N VAL A 241 -1.20 -13.45 35.22
CA VAL A 241 0.02 -13.61 34.40
C VAL A 241 -0.27 -13.34 32.93
N ASN A 242 0.70 -12.79 32.21
CA ASN A 242 0.65 -12.74 30.75
C ASN A 242 1.07 -14.10 30.18
N ARG A 243 0.19 -14.77 29.45
CA ARG A 243 0.46 -16.12 28.90
C ARG A 243 1.65 -16.15 27.94
N VAL A 244 1.93 -15.05 27.24
CA VAL A 244 3.07 -14.94 26.31
C VAL A 244 4.42 -15.10 27.03
N HIS A 245 4.48 -14.73 28.31
CA HIS A 245 5.71 -14.80 29.10
C HIS A 245 5.84 -16.08 29.94
N VAL A 246 4.92 -17.03 29.80
CA VAL A 246 4.98 -18.33 30.49
C VAL A 246 5.90 -19.29 29.71
N ALA A 247 6.99 -19.71 30.34
CA ALA A 247 7.94 -20.65 29.77
C ALA A 247 7.64 -22.11 30.13
N ALA A 248 7.15 -22.37 31.35
CA ALA A 248 6.80 -23.72 31.79
C ALA A 248 5.69 -23.71 32.86
N LEU A 249 4.97 -24.83 32.96
CA LEU A 249 3.99 -25.11 34.00
C LEU A 249 4.33 -26.45 34.65
N ALA A 250 4.48 -26.49 35.98
CA ALA A 250 4.77 -27.70 36.72
C ALA A 250 3.72 -27.95 37.81
N PRO A 251 3.12 -29.14 37.93
CA PRO A 251 2.27 -29.46 39.07
C PRO A 251 3.10 -29.57 40.35
N THR A 252 2.51 -29.16 41.48
CA THR A 252 3.07 -29.37 42.82
C THR A 252 2.33 -30.51 43.52
N GLY A 253 2.95 -31.13 44.53
CA GLY A 253 2.41 -32.33 45.20
C GLY A 253 1.04 -32.15 45.88
N SER A 254 0.58 -30.92 46.11
CA SER A 254 -0.72 -30.59 46.71
C SER A 254 -1.85 -30.37 45.69
N GLY A 255 -1.57 -30.51 44.38
CA GLY A 255 -2.51 -30.24 43.30
C GLY A 255 -2.55 -28.77 42.84
N ASP A 256 -1.81 -27.89 43.51
CA ASP A 256 -1.46 -26.56 43.01
C ASP A 256 -0.41 -26.67 41.89
N PHE A 257 -0.02 -25.55 41.28
CA PHE A 257 0.95 -25.57 40.19
C PHE A 257 1.88 -24.36 40.24
N GLU A 258 3.06 -24.52 39.68
CA GLU A 258 4.07 -23.48 39.52
C GLU A 258 4.11 -23.02 38.06
N VAL A 259 4.24 -21.70 37.87
CA VAL A 259 4.40 -21.03 36.57
C VAL A 259 5.80 -20.45 36.49
N THR A 260 6.61 -20.93 35.56
CA THR A 260 7.93 -20.36 35.29
C THR A 260 7.81 -19.36 34.15
N LEU A 261 8.28 -18.13 34.37
CA LEU A 261 8.31 -17.08 33.35
C LEU A 261 9.59 -17.16 32.49
N THR A 262 9.59 -16.53 31.32
CA THR A 262 10.74 -16.43 30.40
C THR A 262 12.01 -15.84 31.05
N GLY A 263 11.86 -15.01 32.09
CA GLY A 263 12.97 -14.48 32.89
C GLY A 263 13.45 -15.39 34.05
N GLY A 264 12.98 -16.64 34.13
CA GLY A 264 13.36 -17.62 35.16
C GLY A 264 12.63 -17.48 36.50
N ARG A 265 11.86 -16.40 36.70
CA ARG A 265 11.05 -16.21 37.91
C ARG A 265 9.90 -17.22 37.96
N THR A 266 9.68 -17.82 39.13
CA THR A 266 8.54 -18.73 39.36
C THR A 266 7.43 -18.09 40.18
N LEU A 267 6.18 -18.40 39.83
CA LEU A 267 4.97 -17.92 40.50
C LEU A 267 4.10 -19.12 40.90
N GLN A 268 3.59 -19.11 42.13
CA GLN A 268 2.66 -20.13 42.61
C GLN A 268 1.23 -19.81 42.16
N GLY A 269 0.60 -20.79 41.50
CA GLY A 269 -0.78 -20.80 41.06
C GLY A 269 -1.62 -21.82 41.84
N SER A 270 -2.91 -21.53 42.02
CA SER A 270 -3.82 -22.41 42.76
C SER A 270 -4.59 -23.33 41.83
N ARG A 271 -4.80 -24.59 42.25
CA ARG A 271 -5.57 -25.62 41.53
C ARG A 271 -6.87 -25.13 40.89
N ARG A 272 -7.59 -24.21 41.56
CA ARG A 272 -8.87 -23.65 41.11
C ARG A 272 -8.77 -22.85 39.81
N PHE A 273 -7.59 -22.31 39.51
CA PHE A 273 -7.35 -21.41 38.38
C PHE A 273 -6.62 -22.09 37.20
N ARG A 274 -6.19 -23.35 37.35
CA ARG A 274 -5.40 -24.09 36.35
C ARG A 274 -6.07 -24.14 34.97
N ALA A 275 -7.40 -24.27 34.92
CA ALA A 275 -8.17 -24.33 33.68
C ALA A 275 -8.08 -23.05 32.82
N ARG A 276 -7.68 -21.91 33.40
CA ARG A 276 -7.56 -20.63 32.68
C ARG A 276 -6.26 -20.46 31.88
N LEU A 277 -5.33 -21.41 32.04
CA LEU A 277 -4.05 -21.44 31.32
C LEU A 277 -4.06 -22.40 30.11
N ALA A 278 -5.15 -23.15 29.92
CA ALA A 278 -5.35 -24.04 28.77
C ALA A 278 -5.58 -23.27 27.47
#